data_AF-C5T2K3-F1
#
_entry.id   AF-C5T2K3-F1
#
_cell.length_a   1.000
_cell.length_b   1.000
_cell.length_c   1.000
_cell.angle_alpha   90.00
_cell.angle_beta   90.00
_cell.angle_gamma   90.00
#
_symmetry.space_group_name_H-M   'P 1'
#
loop_
_entity.id
_entity.type
_entity.pdbx_description
1 polymer ?
#
loop_
_entity_poly.entity_id
_entity_poly.type
_entity_poly.pdbx_seq_one_letter_code
_entity_poly.pdbx_strand_id
1 'polypeptide(L)'
;MTFARALGQLLKVRAIPHADSPLGATLTLSGGITTCVPDENTNAESMIMRADEALYAAKAQGRNRFFSFEMQMDTVEQLHG
;
A
#
# COMPACT_ATOMS: atom_id res chain seq x y z
N MET A 1 -9.29 2.16 -2.60
CA MET A 1 -8.18 3.08 -2.20
C MET A 1 -8.46 4.02 -1.01
N THR A 2 -9.70 4.40 -0.68
CA THR A 2 -9.97 5.41 0.38
C THR A 2 -9.35 5.08 1.75
N PHE A 3 -9.49 3.83 2.22
CA PHE A 3 -8.91 3.39 3.50
C PHE A 3 -7.39 3.56 3.54
N ALA A 4 -6.69 3.11 2.49
CA ALA A 4 -5.24 3.22 2.36
C ALA A 4 -4.75 4.67 2.41
N ARG A 5 -5.45 5.58 1.70
CA ARG A 5 -5.16 7.01 1.72
C ARG A 5 -5.38 7.63 3.11
N ALA A 6 -6.49 7.30 3.76
CA ALA A 6 -6.79 7.77 5.11
C ALA A 6 -5.73 7.30 6.10
N LEU A 7 -5.27 6.06 6.00
CA LEU A 7 -4.21 5.52 6.86
C LEU A 7 -2.86 6.21 6.61
N GLY A 8 -2.48 6.44 5.35
CA GLY A 8 -1.27 7.19 5.02
C GLY A 8 -1.31 8.63 5.55
N GLN A 9 -2.45 9.31 5.40
CA GLN A 9 -2.64 10.67 5.93
C GLN A 9 -2.62 10.68 7.46
N LEU A 10 -3.21 9.68 8.12
CA LEU A 10 -3.16 9.55 9.58
C LEU A 10 -1.72 9.47 10.07
N LEU A 11 -0.87 8.64 9.47
CA LEU A 11 0.55 8.56 9.85
C LEU A 11 1.28 9.87 9.61
N LYS A 12 1.03 10.53 8.48
CA LYS A 12 1.61 11.83 8.16
C LYS A 12 1.27 12.89 9.20
N VAL A 13 0.00 12.94 9.64
CA VAL A 13 -0.47 13.88 10.67
C VAL A 13 0.11 13.54 12.05
N ARG A 14 0.26 12.25 12.37
CA ARG A 14 0.86 11.82 13.65
C ARG A 14 2.36 12.07 13.73
N ALA A 15 3.04 12.20 12.58
CA ALA A 15 4.45 12.57 12.48
C ALA A 15 5.36 11.78 13.45
N ILE A 16 5.12 10.47 13.57
CA ILE A 16 5.84 9.61 14.52
C ILE A 16 7.33 9.63 14.17
N PRO A 17 8.22 10.07 15.08
CA PRO A 17 9.65 10.13 14.80
C PRO A 17 10.24 8.76 14.47
N HIS A 18 11.08 8.71 13.45
CA HIS A 18 11.85 7.53 13.08
C HIS A 18 13.28 7.95 12.72
N ALA A 19 13.98 8.52 13.71
CA ALA A 19 15.26 9.22 13.52
C ALA A 19 16.36 8.33 12.91
N ASP A 20 16.37 7.03 13.23
CA ASP A 20 17.38 6.08 12.73
C ASP A 20 17.06 5.54 11.32
N SER A 21 15.97 6.00 10.70
CA SER A 21 15.60 5.54 9.38
C SER A 21 16.44 6.21 8.30
N PRO A 22 17.06 5.45 7.38
CA PRO A 22 17.74 6.03 6.22
C PRO A 22 16.77 6.62 5.18
N LEU A 23 15.45 6.43 5.35
CA LEU A 23 14.43 6.81 4.38
C LEU A 23 13.69 8.10 4.72
N GLY A 24 13.87 8.65 5.93
CA GLY A 24 13.24 9.89 6.36
C GLY A 24 13.01 9.96 7.86
N ALA A 25 12.78 11.17 8.37
CA ALA A 25 12.69 11.43 9.82
C ALA A 25 11.39 10.95 10.49
N THR A 26 10.39 10.51 9.71
CA THR A 26 9.07 10.10 10.22
C THR A 26 8.66 8.73 9.69
N LEU A 27 7.88 8.01 10.50
CA LEU A 27 7.35 6.71 10.14
C LEU A 27 6.37 6.82 8.98
N THR A 28 6.57 5.97 7.97
CA THR A 28 5.67 5.79 6.84
C THR A 28 5.30 4.32 6.71
N LEU A 29 4.35 4.01 5.81
CA LEU A 29 3.92 2.65 5.58
C LEU A 29 3.84 2.36 4.07
N SER A 30 4.03 1.12 3.68
CA SER A 30 3.72 0.65 2.32
C SER A 30 2.79 -0.55 2.42
N GLY A 31 1.86 -0.68 1.49
CA GLY A 31 0.83 -1.71 1.53
C GLY A 31 0.50 -2.24 0.15
N GLY A 32 0.24 -3.55 0.04
CA GLY A 32 -0.38 -4.13 -1.12
C GLY A 32 -1.87 -4.36 -0.86
N ILE A 33 -2.70 -4.14 -1.88
CA ILE A 33 -4.14 -4.28 -1.81
C ILE A 33 -4.57 -5.21 -2.93
N THR A 34 -5.37 -6.21 -2.57
CA THR A 34 -6.07 -7.09 -3.49
C THR A 34 -7.55 -7.06 -3.15
N THR A 35 -8.40 -7.24 -4.14
CA THR A 35 -9.85 -7.43 -3.95
C THR A 35 -10.35 -8.42 -4.97
N CYS A 36 -11.26 -9.31 -4.57
CA CYS A 36 -11.97 -10.19 -5.50
C CYS A 36 -13.44 -10.29 -5.11
N VAL A 37 -14.27 -10.68 -6.08
CA VAL A 37 -15.56 -11.30 -5.79
C VAL A 37 -15.29 -12.80 -5.68
N PRO A 38 -15.55 -13.43 -4.52
CA PRO A 38 -15.20 -14.83 -4.33
C PRO A 38 -16.07 -15.75 -5.19
N ASP A 39 -15.45 -16.81 -5.72
CA ASP A 39 -16.05 -17.92 -6.44
C ASP A 39 -15.51 -19.26 -5.92
N GLU A 40 -15.90 -20.37 -6.55
CA GLU A 40 -15.48 -21.73 -6.16
C GLU A 40 -13.96 -21.95 -6.25
N ASN A 41 -13.24 -21.13 -7.01
CA ASN A 41 -11.80 -21.23 -7.20
C ASN A 41 -11.02 -20.22 -6.34
N THR A 42 -11.71 -19.40 -5.54
CA THR A 42 -11.07 -18.37 -4.73
C THR A 42 -10.38 -18.97 -3.52
N ASN A 43 -9.05 -18.88 -3.52
CA ASN A 43 -8.20 -19.35 -2.43
C ASN A 43 -7.65 -18.17 -1.61
N ALA A 44 -7.79 -18.23 -0.28
CA ALA A 44 -7.27 -17.23 0.64
C ALA A 44 -5.73 -17.08 0.54
N GLU A 45 -5.01 -18.17 0.32
CA GLU A 45 -3.55 -18.12 0.16
C GLU A 45 -3.15 -17.36 -1.10
N SER A 46 -3.83 -17.62 -2.21
CA SER A 46 -3.61 -16.89 -3.47
C SER A 46 -3.96 -15.40 -3.31
N MET A 47 -4.99 -15.06 -2.54
CA MET A 47 -5.33 -13.68 -2.22
C MET A 47 -4.21 -12.99 -1.42
N ILE A 48 -3.68 -13.65 -0.39
CA ILE A 48 -2.55 -13.12 0.39
C ILE A 48 -1.32 -12.93 -0.48
N MET A 49 -1.00 -13.92 -1.34
CA MET A 49 0.14 -13.84 -2.26
C MET A 49 0.03 -12.64 -3.19
N ARG A 50 -1.15 -12.39 -3.79
CA ARG A 50 -1.39 -11.20 -4.62
C ARG A 50 -1.22 -9.89 -3.85
N ALA A 51 -1.70 -9.83 -2.61
CA ALA A 51 -1.49 -8.67 -1.75
C ALA A 51 0.00 -8.45 -1.44
N ASP A 52 0.75 -9.53 -1.19
CA ASP A 52 2.19 -9.43 -0.93
C ASP A 52 2.96 -8.99 -2.18
N GLU A 53 2.64 -9.52 -3.36
CA GLU A 53 3.21 -9.05 -4.63
C GLU A 53 2.97 -7.55 -4.84
N ALA A 54 1.75 -7.07 -4.55
CA ALA A 54 1.42 -5.65 -4.63
C ALA A 54 2.21 -4.83 -3.59
N LEU A 55 2.42 -5.37 -2.39
CA LEU A 55 3.26 -4.74 -1.36
C LEU A 55 4.71 -4.62 -1.82
N TYR A 56 5.25 -5.67 -2.44
CA TYR A 56 6.59 -5.65 -3.02
C TYR A 56 6.70 -4.61 -4.14
N ALA A 57 5.69 -4.51 -5.02
CA ALA A 57 5.64 -3.47 -6.05
C ALA A 57 5.64 -2.05 -5.44
N ALA A 58 4.81 -1.81 -4.41
CA ALA A 58 4.78 -0.54 -3.69
C ALA A 58 6.15 -0.17 -3.10
N LYS A 59 6.86 -1.15 -2.52
CA LYS A 59 8.22 -0.94 -1.99
C LYS A 59 9.22 -0.63 -3.11
N ALA A 60 9.16 -1.37 -4.22
CA ALA A 60 10.07 -1.20 -5.35
C ALA A 60 9.90 0.17 -6.03
N GLN A 61 8.68 0.70 -6.08
CA GLN A 61 8.37 2.01 -6.65
C GLN A 61 8.70 3.20 -5.72
N GLY A 62 9.43 2.98 -4.63
CA GLY A 62 9.91 4.06 -3.75
C GLY A 62 9.21 4.15 -2.40
N ARG A 63 8.47 3.11 -1.99
CA ARG A 63 7.84 3.00 -0.65
C ARG A 63 6.84 4.15 -0.39
N ASN A 64 6.42 4.29 0.87
CA ASN A 64 5.43 5.27 1.34
C ASN A 64 4.18 5.38 0.42
N ARG A 65 3.69 4.23 -0.05
CA ARG A 65 2.56 4.14 -0.98
C ARG A 65 1.86 2.80 -0.87
N PHE A 66 0.65 2.75 -1.41
CA PHE A 66 -0.07 1.49 -1.60
C PHE A 66 -0.24 1.20 -3.07
N PHE A 67 -0.23 -0.08 -3.42
CA PHE A 67 -0.39 -0.56 -4.78
C PHE A 67 -1.51 -1.60 -4.86
N SER A 68 -2.25 -1.61 -5.97
CA SER A 68 -3.22 -2.66 -6.33
C SER A 68 -3.12 -2.91 -7.83
N PHE A 69 -2.99 -4.18 -8.22
CA PHE A 69 -2.97 -4.56 -9.63
C PHE A 69 -4.35 -4.42 -10.27
N GLU A 70 -5.42 -4.63 -9.50
CA GLU A 70 -6.81 -4.57 -9.97
C GLU A 70 -7.25 -3.15 -10.32
N MET A 71 -6.74 -2.17 -9.56
CA MET A 71 -7.01 -0.76 -9.83
C MET A 71 -5.97 -0.13 -10.78
N GLN A 72 -4.93 -0.87 -11.19
CA GLN A 72 -3.81 -0.42 -12.04
C GLN A 72 -3.22 0.94 -11.67
N MET A 73 -3.24 1.30 -10.38
CA MET A 73 -2.86 2.62 -9.89
C MET A 73 -2.33 2.51 -8.45
N ASP A 74 -1.37 3.36 -8.13
CA ASP A 74 -0.89 3.54 -6.76
C ASP A 74 -1.47 4.81 -6.12
N THR A 75 -1.36 4.93 -4.79
CA THR A 75 -1.92 6.08 -4.06
C THR A 75 -1.25 7.42 -4.35
N VAL A 76 -0.10 7.44 -5.02
CA VAL A 76 0.67 8.63 -5.40
C VAL A 76 0.28 9.08 -6.81
N GLU A 77 0.14 8.17 -7.76
CA GLU A 77 -0.31 8.45 -9.13
C GLU A 77 -1.76 8.94 -9.17
N GLN A 78 -2.63 8.36 -8.35
CA GLN A 78 -4.03 8.76 -8.28
C GLN A 78 -4.26 10.17 -7.65
N LEU A 79 -3.24 10.79 -7.06
CA LEU A 79 -3.31 12.18 -6.56
C LEU A 79 -3.03 13.23 -7.63
N HIS A 80 -2.49 12.82 -8.79
CA HIS A 80 -2.11 13.72 -9.88
C HIS A 80 -3.07 13.68 -11.09
N GLY A 81 -4.22 13.00 -10.94
CA GLY A 81 -5.31 12.93 -11.94
C GLY A 81 -6.55 13.69 -11.50
#